data_AF-A0A5B0N876-F1
#
_entry.id   AF-A0A5B0N876-F1
#
_cell.length_a   1.000
_cell.length_b   1.000
_cell.length_c   1.000
_cell.angle_alpha   90.00
_cell.angle_beta   90.00
_cell.angle_gamma   90.00
#
_symmetry.space_group_name_H-M   'P 1'
#
loop_
_entity.id
_entity.type
_entity.pdbx_description
1 polymer ?
#
loop_
_entity_poly.entity_id
_entity_poly.type
_entity_poly.pdbx_seq_one_letter_code
_entity_poly.pdbx_strand_id
1 'polypeptide(L)'
;MDECTSAVSTDVEGLMYQHAKELGITLITISHKPSLLKYHDYLLKLGTTPTDSEAQNSWELSKIGSEAEKLGTVEKEVEELKNRLAEVDQWKDRLHQIAVELAFQK
;
A
#
# COMPACT_ATOMS: atom_id res chain seq x y z
N MET A 1 -2.73 -16.46 -2.58
CA MET A 1 -3.79 -15.49 -2.93
C MET A 1 -3.15 -14.42 -3.79
N ASP A 2 -3.52 -14.39 -5.06
CA ASP A 2 -2.93 -13.49 -6.04
C ASP A 2 -3.92 -12.35 -6.30
N GLU A 3 -3.51 -11.13 -5.97
CA GLU A 3 -4.26 -9.87 -6.19
C GLU A 3 -5.75 -9.90 -5.78
N CYS A 4 -6.10 -10.67 -4.74
CA CYS A 4 -7.50 -10.84 -4.32
C CYS A 4 -8.15 -9.53 -3.84
N THR A 5 -7.31 -8.55 -3.48
CA THR A 5 -7.73 -7.20 -3.07
C THR A 5 -8.52 -6.42 -4.12
N SER A 6 -8.50 -6.86 -5.39
CA SER A 6 -9.24 -6.27 -6.51
C SER A 6 -10.65 -6.85 -6.65
N ALA A 7 -10.87 -8.06 -6.15
CA ALA A 7 -12.11 -8.83 -6.31
C ALA A 7 -13.02 -8.76 -5.06
N VAL A 8 -12.50 -8.35 -3.90
CA VAL A 8 -13.24 -8.28 -2.64
C VAL A 8 -12.98 -6.98 -1.88
N SER A 9 -13.93 -6.57 -1.04
CA SER A 9 -13.78 -5.39 -0.19
C SER A 9 -12.73 -5.61 0.90
N THR A 10 -12.07 -4.51 1.31
CA THR A 10 -10.97 -4.53 2.30
C THR A 10 -11.36 -5.23 3.61
N ASP A 11 -12.60 -5.06 4.07
CA ASP A 11 -13.09 -5.66 5.31
C ASP A 11 -13.23 -7.18 5.22
N VAL A 12 -13.77 -7.68 4.10
CA VAL A 12 -13.96 -9.11 3.84
C VAL A 12 -12.62 -9.80 3.62
N GLU A 13 -11.71 -9.13 2.95
CA GLU A 13 -10.36 -9.61 2.70
C GLU A 13 -9.58 -9.83 4.02
N GLY A 14 -9.64 -8.87 4.95
CA GLY A 14 -9.01 -9.02 6.27
C GLY A 14 -9.56 -10.20 7.06
N LEU A 15 -10.87 -10.44 7.00
CA LEU A 15 -11.53 -11.57 7.65
C LEU A 15 -11.07 -12.91 7.06
N MET A 16 -10.93 -13.00 5.73
CA MET A 16 -10.45 -14.21 5.05
C MET A 16 -9.02 -14.58 5.47
N TYR A 17 -8.10 -13.60 5.50
CA TYR A 17 -6.71 -13.86 5.92
C TYR A 17 -6.63 -14.29 7.38
N GLN A 18 -7.39 -13.65 8.26
CA GLN A 18 -7.44 -14.03 9.67
C GLN A 18 -8.00 -15.44 9.86
N HIS A 19 -9.11 -15.76 9.20
CA HIS A 19 -9.73 -17.08 9.31
C HIS A 19 -8.82 -18.19 8.76
N ALA A 20 -8.17 -17.97 7.63
CA ALA A 20 -7.20 -18.94 7.08
C ALA A 20 -5.99 -19.14 8.02
N LYS A 21 -5.55 -18.09 8.73
CA LYS A 21 -4.50 -18.21 9.76
C LYS A 21 -4.97 -19.02 10.98
N GLU A 22 -6.20 -18.80 11.44
CA GLU A 22 -6.83 -19.56 12.53
C GLU A 22 -6.97 -21.05 12.19
N LEU A 23 -7.24 -21.37 10.92
CA LEU A 23 -7.27 -22.74 10.41
C LEU A 23 -5.88 -23.38 10.23
N GLY A 24 -4.80 -22.64 10.51
CA GLY A 24 -3.42 -23.14 10.36
C GLY A 24 -2.97 -23.26 8.89
N ILE A 25 -3.67 -22.59 7.96
CA ILE A 25 -3.32 -22.61 6.54
C ILE A 25 -2.15 -21.64 6.30
N THR A 26 -1.09 -22.11 5.66
CA THR A 26 0.01 -21.24 5.23
C THR A 26 -0.43 -20.34 4.07
N LEU A 27 -0.46 -19.03 4.31
CA LEU A 27 -0.88 -18.03 3.34
C LEU A 27 0.33 -17.39 2.65
N ILE A 28 0.37 -17.51 1.32
CA ILE A 28 1.28 -16.75 0.46
C ILE A 28 0.42 -15.77 -0.33
N THR A 29 0.73 -14.49 -0.23
CA THR A 29 -0.01 -13.40 -0.90
C THR A 29 0.90 -12.58 -1.78
N ILE A 30 0.43 -12.25 -2.97
CA ILE A 30 1.03 -11.25 -3.85
C ILE A 30 0.12 -10.02 -3.80
N SER A 31 0.63 -8.91 -3.29
CA SER A 31 -0.14 -7.68 -3.14
C SER A 31 0.77 -6.47 -3.07
N HIS A 32 0.27 -5.36 -3.61
CA HIS A 32 0.89 -4.05 -3.45
C HIS A 32 0.45 -3.33 -2.17
N LYS A 33 -0.54 -3.85 -1.43
CA LYS A 33 -1.10 -3.21 -0.22
C LYS A 33 -0.25 -3.55 1.02
N PRO A 34 0.45 -2.57 1.62
CA PRO A 34 1.22 -2.80 2.85
C PRO A 34 0.35 -3.20 4.05
N SER A 35 -0.89 -2.74 4.14
CA SER A 35 -1.84 -3.15 5.19
C SER A 35 -2.04 -4.67 5.39
N LEU A 36 -1.72 -5.51 4.40
CA LEU A 36 -1.80 -6.98 4.53
C LEU A 36 -0.66 -7.58 5.34
N LEU A 37 0.47 -6.87 5.49
CA LEU A 37 1.65 -7.33 6.22
C LEU A 37 1.34 -7.76 7.66
N LYS A 38 0.28 -7.20 8.26
CA LYS A 38 -0.16 -7.56 9.62
C LYS A 38 -0.56 -9.04 9.75
N TYR A 39 -1.01 -9.68 8.68
CA TYR A 39 -1.43 -11.09 8.70
C TYR A 39 -0.28 -12.08 8.45
N HIS A 40 0.84 -11.60 7.89
CA HIS A 40 2.00 -12.42 7.55
C HIS A 40 3.14 -12.28 8.55
N ASP A 41 4.03 -13.27 8.56
CA ASP A 41 5.22 -13.32 9.41
C ASP A 41 6.50 -13.05 8.60
N TYR A 42 6.41 -13.02 7.27
CA TYR A 42 7.51 -12.78 6.34
C TYR A 42 7.07 -11.86 5.20
N LEU A 43 7.97 -10.96 4.79
CA LEU A 43 7.81 -10.06 3.65
C LEU A 43 8.90 -10.35 2.63
N LEU A 44 8.51 -10.64 1.40
CA LEU A 44 9.41 -10.71 0.25
C LEU A 44 9.20 -9.47 -0.62
N LYS A 45 10.22 -8.62 -0.75
CA LYS A 45 10.23 -7.49 -1.68
C LYS A 45 10.97 -7.89 -2.95
N LEU A 46 10.41 -7.54 -4.10
CA LEU A 46 11.01 -7.74 -5.42
C LEU A 46 11.35 -6.37 -6.01
N GLY A 47 12.57 -6.21 -6.55
CA GLY A 47 13.01 -5.00 -7.28
C GLY A 47 13.46 -3.82 -6.42
N THR A 48 14.30 -4.03 -5.39
CA THR A 48 14.64 -3.01 -4.39
C THR A 48 15.79 -2.06 -4.74
N THR A 49 16.29 -2.04 -5.98
CA THR A 49 17.43 -1.19 -6.38
C THR A 49 16.98 0.05 -7.16
N PRO A 50 17.19 1.29 -6.65
CA PRO A 50 16.88 2.53 -7.36
C PRO A 50 17.93 2.92 -8.42
N THR A 51 18.96 2.10 -8.62
CA THR A 51 20.02 2.37 -9.58
C THR A 51 19.66 1.76 -10.93
N ASP A 52 19.54 2.61 -11.94
CA ASP A 52 19.29 2.33 -13.37
C ASP A 52 20.37 1.46 -14.06
N SER A 53 21.11 0.66 -13.30
CA SER A 53 22.16 -0.22 -13.78
C SER A 53 22.21 -1.51 -12.96
N GLU A 54 21.70 -2.57 -13.59
CA GLU A 54 22.11 -3.98 -13.38
C GLU A 54 21.57 -4.80 -12.20
N ALA A 55 20.44 -4.44 -11.58
CA ALA A 55 19.79 -5.37 -10.63
C ALA A 55 18.27 -5.43 -10.81
N GLN A 56 17.82 -5.80 -12.00
CA GLN A 56 16.39 -6.00 -12.32
C GLN A 56 15.79 -7.24 -11.61
N ASN A 57 16.63 -8.07 -10.97
CA ASN A 57 16.25 -9.32 -10.30
C ASN A 57 16.63 -9.35 -8.80
N SER A 58 16.74 -8.19 -8.15
CA SER A 58 16.99 -8.14 -6.71
C SER A 58 15.73 -8.55 -5.92
N TRP A 59 15.91 -9.37 -4.88
CA TRP A 59 14.85 -9.70 -3.93
C TRP A 59 15.39 -9.62 -2.51
N GLU A 60 14.54 -9.22 -1.57
CA GLU A 60 14.87 -9.09 -0.14
C GLU A 60 13.78 -9.78 0.69
N LEU A 61 14.19 -10.73 1.54
CA LEU A 61 13.29 -11.42 2.48
C LEU A 61 13.53 -10.89 3.89
N SER A 62 12.47 -10.36 4.51
CA SER A 62 12.49 -9.85 5.88
C SER A 62 11.46 -10.61 6.74
N LYS A 63 11.79 -10.88 8.00
CA LYS A 63 10.84 -11.47 8.97
C LYS A 63 10.08 -10.35 9.66
N ILE A 64 8.75 -10.36 9.56
CA ILE A 64 7.84 -9.39 10.17
C ILE A 64 7.55 -9.86 11.59
N GLY A 65 8.52 -9.67 12.50
CA GLY A 65 8.56 -10.39 13.78
C GLY A 65 8.16 -9.59 15.01
N SER A 66 8.16 -8.26 14.96
CA SER A 66 7.76 -7.43 16.09
C SER A 66 6.49 -6.63 15.77
N GLU A 67 5.55 -6.59 16.71
CA GLU A 67 4.35 -5.75 16.63
C GLU A 67 4.72 -4.27 16.34
N ALA A 68 5.91 -3.86 16.81
CA ALA A 68 6.54 -2.57 16.54
C ALA A 68 6.92 -2.34 15.06
N GLU A 69 7.44 -3.33 14.33
CA GLU A 69 7.75 -3.19 12.89
C GLU A 69 6.50 -3.23 12.00
N LYS A 70 5.45 -3.96 12.43
CA LYS A 70 4.13 -3.88 11.80
C LYS A 70 3.51 -2.49 11.96
N LEU A 71 3.71 -1.87 13.13
CA LEU A 71 3.30 -0.48 13.37
C LEU A 71 4.11 0.50 12.50
N GLY A 72 5.43 0.30 12.39
CA GLY A 72 6.30 1.16 11.57
C GLY A 72 5.99 1.14 10.06
N THR A 73 5.38 0.07 9.55
CA THR A 73 4.89 0.03 8.16
C THR A 73 3.57 0.78 7.99
N VAL A 74 2.68 0.71 8.98
CA VAL A 74 1.46 1.53 9.03
C VAL A 74 1.79 3.01 9.18
N GLU A 75 2.79 3.36 10.00
CA GLU A 75 3.25 4.74 10.16
C GLU A 75 3.76 5.35 8.86
N LYS A 76 4.46 4.56 8.03
CA LYS A 76 4.87 4.97 6.68
C LYS A 76 3.69 5.18 5.75
N GLU A 77 2.69 4.30 5.77
CA GLU A 77 1.44 4.49 5.01
C GLU A 77 0.69 5.75 5.44
N VAL A 78 0.61 6.01 6.76
CA VAL A 78 -0.04 7.22 7.30
C VAL A 78 0.69 8.48 6.81
N GLU A 79 2.01 8.47 6.82
CA GLU A 79 2.81 9.60 6.33
C GLU A 79 2.64 9.82 4.82
N GLU A 80 2.63 8.74 4.04
CA GLU A 80 2.38 8.82 2.59
C GLU A 80 0.97 9.35 2.28
N LEU A 81 -0.04 8.86 2.99
CA LEU A 81 -1.43 9.33 2.85
C LEU A 81 -1.60 10.79 3.26
N LYS A 82 -0.90 11.25 4.30
CA LYS A 82 -0.86 12.67 4.68
C LYS A 82 -0.24 13.53 3.60
N ASN A 83 0.87 13.08 3.00
CA ASN A 83 1.50 13.80 1.89
C ASN A 83 0.56 13.92 0.70
N ARG A 84 -0.12 12.82 0.32
CA ARG A 84 -1.13 12.84 -0.74
C ARG A 84 -2.32 13.74 -0.42
N LEU A 85 -2.74 13.80 0.85
CA LEU A 85 -3.82 14.69 1.28
C LEU A 85 -3.41 16.16 1.16
N ALA A 86 -2.15 16.50 1.44
CA ALA A 86 -1.64 17.86 1.29
C ALA A 86 -1.65 18.35 -0.18
N GLU A 87 -1.50 17.43 -1.15
CA GLU A 87 -1.59 17.76 -2.57
C GLU A 87 -3.03 18.09 -3.02
N VAL A 88 -4.04 17.56 -2.33
CA VAL A 88 -5.45 17.75 -2.69
C VAL A 88 -5.87 19.22 -2.57
N ASP A 89 -5.37 19.94 -1.57
CA ASP A 89 -5.71 21.36 -1.40
C ASP A 89 -5.13 22.21 -2.53
N GLN A 90 -3.91 21.92 -2.99
CA GLN A 90 -3.34 22.56 -4.18
C GLN A 90 -4.14 22.26 -5.44
N TRP A 91 -4.62 21.02 -5.61
CA TRP A 91 -5.46 20.65 -6.76
C TRP A 91 -6.82 21.36 -6.73
N LYS A 92 -7.41 21.57 -5.55
CA LYS A 92 -8.65 22.36 -5.40
C LYS A 92 -8.43 23.82 -5.76
N ASP A 93 -7.33 24.42 -5.34
CA ASP A 93 -6.99 25.80 -5.69
C ASP A 93 -6.78 25.96 -7.19
N ARG A 94 -6.09 25.00 -7.82
CA ARG A 94 -5.95 24.96 -9.29
C ARG A 94 -7.28 24.81 -10.01
N LEU A 95 -8.16 23.94 -9.51
CA LEU A 95 -9.50 23.77 -10.07
C LEU A 95 -10.30 25.07 -9.98
N HIS A 96 -10.20 25.78 -8.84
CA HIS A 96 -10.86 27.06 -8.64
C HIS A 96 -10.35 28.12 -9.60
N GLN A 97 -9.03 28.24 -9.79
CA GLN A 97 -8.44 29.16 -10.76
C GLN A 97 -8.92 28.88 -12.19
N ILE A 98 -8.89 27.61 -12.62
CA ILE A 98 -9.36 27.20 -13.94
C ILE A 98 -10.86 27.52 -14.11
N ALA A 99 -11.67 27.30 -13.07
CA ALA A 99 -13.10 27.63 -13.11
C ALA A 99 -13.35 29.14 -13.26
N VAL A 100 -12.55 29.98 -12.60
CA VAL A 100 -12.61 31.44 -12.74
C VAL A 100 -12.18 31.87 -14.15
N GLU A 101 -11.09 31.34 -14.68
CA GLU A 101 -10.62 31.64 -16.04
C GLU A 101 -11.65 31.24 -17.11
N LEU A 102 -12.27 30.06 -16.97
CA LEU A 102 -13.33 29.60 -17.86
C LEU A 102 -14.60 30.46 -17.77
N ALA A 103 -14.91 31.00 -16.59
CA ALA A 103 -16.05 31.91 -16.41
C ALA A 103 -15.81 33.29 -17.05
N PHE A 104 -14.56 33.74 -17.15
CA PHE A 104 -14.19 35.00 -17.82
C PHE A 104 -14.11 34.87 -19.35
N GLN A 105 -14.01 33.66 -19.89
CA GLN A 105 -14.00 33.39 -21.34
C GLN A 105 -15.40 33.26 -21.96
N LYS A 106 -16.48 33.46 -21.18
CA LYS A 106 -17.87 33.42 -21.64
C LYS A 106 -18.52 34.80 -21.57
#